data_AF-C6SH52-F1
#
_entry.id   AF-C6SH52-F1
#
_cell.length_a   1.000
_cell.length_b   1.000
_cell.length_c   1.000
_cell.angle_alpha   90.00
_cell.angle_beta   90.00
_cell.angle_gamma   90.00
#
_symmetry.space_group_name_H-M   'P 1'
#
loop_
_entity.id
_entity.type
_entity.pdbx_description
1 polymer ?
#
loop_
_entity_poly.entity_id
_entity_poly.type
_entity_poly.pdbx_seq_one_letter_code
_entity_poly.pdbx_strand_id
1 'polypeptide(L)'
;MNAVVVAVIVMLVLSLSRVHVVLSLTVGAFVGGAVAGMPLQNIADAAGQVSQAGIIPVFNKGLEGGAKIALSYAMLGAFAMAITHSGLPQQLAGAVVRKLNRGGMPDSVRSGEGAVKWLL
;
A
#
# COMPACT_ATOMS: atom_id res chain seq x y z
N MET A 1 14.92 -4.20 31.10
CA MET A 1 15.19 -3.66 29.74
C MET A 1 13.96 -2.89 29.28
N ASN A 2 14.11 -1.79 28.55
CA ASN A 2 12.96 -1.01 28.09
C ASN A 2 12.19 -1.80 27.02
N ALA A 3 10.94 -2.16 27.27
CA ALA A 3 10.10 -2.96 26.37
C ALA A 3 9.97 -2.35 24.97
N VAL A 4 9.94 -1.01 24.88
CA VAL A 4 9.90 -0.28 23.60
C VAL A 4 11.18 -0.52 22.81
N VAL A 5 12.34 -0.46 23.47
CA VAL A 5 13.64 -0.69 22.81
C VAL A 5 13.71 -2.12 22.28
N VAL A 6 13.24 -3.10 23.04
CA VAL A 6 13.18 -4.50 22.57
C VAL A 6 12.28 -4.65 21.35
N ALA A 7 11.08 -4.06 21.38
CA ALA A 7 10.15 -4.10 20.26
C ALA A 7 10.74 -3.52 18.96
N VAL A 8 11.42 -2.38 19.05
CA VAL A 8 12.07 -1.73 17.89
C VAL A 8 13.22 -2.56 17.36
N ILE A 9 14.06 -3.14 18.23
CA ILE A 9 15.15 -4.02 17.80
C ILE A 9 14.59 -5.24 17.06
N VAL A 10 13.56 -5.90 17.60
CA VAL A 10 12.91 -7.05 16.96
C VAL A 10 12.34 -6.66 15.60
N MET A 11 11.62 -5.54 15.52
CA MET A 11 11.10 -5.01 14.25
C MET A 11 12.22 -4.77 13.22
N LEU A 12 13.32 -4.14 13.63
CA LEU A 12 14.44 -3.82 12.73
C LEU A 12 15.12 -5.10 12.22
N VAL A 13 15.37 -6.08 13.09
CA VAL A 13 15.96 -7.36 12.71
C VAL A 13 15.08 -8.11 11.72
N LEU A 14 13.76 -8.17 11.93
CA LEU A 14 12.83 -8.81 10.99
C LEU A 14 12.78 -8.07 9.64
N SER A 15 12.72 -6.74 9.66
CA SER A 15 12.72 -5.92 8.44
C SER A 15 14.00 -6.12 7.61
N LEU A 16 15.17 -6.17 8.27
CA LEU A 16 16.44 -6.49 7.63
C LEU A 16 16.49 -7.92 7.10
N SER A 17 15.76 -8.85 7.72
CA SER A 17 15.62 -10.24 7.29
C SER A 17 14.66 -10.43 6.10
N ARG A 18 14.33 -9.34 5.38
CA ARG A 18 13.38 -9.29 4.25
C ARG A 18 11.92 -9.61 4.63
N VAL A 19 11.54 -9.51 5.89
CA VAL A 19 10.13 -9.58 6.30
C VAL A 19 9.48 -8.23 6.03
N HIS A 20 8.30 -8.23 5.38
CA HIS A 20 7.57 -7.00 5.08
C HIS A 20 7.37 -6.15 6.34
N VAL A 21 7.53 -4.84 6.21
CA VAL A 21 7.53 -3.90 7.35
C VAL A 21 6.27 -4.01 8.21
N VAL A 22 5.10 -4.26 7.60
CA VAL A 22 3.83 -4.41 8.32
C VAL A 22 3.86 -5.62 9.26
N LEU A 23 4.32 -6.78 8.77
CA LEU A 23 4.44 -7.99 9.60
C LEU A 23 5.46 -7.79 10.72
N SER A 24 6.57 -7.14 10.42
CA SER A 24 7.62 -6.82 11.40
C SER A 24 7.10 -5.92 12.53
N LEU A 25 6.30 -4.90 12.20
CA LEU A 25 5.63 -4.03 13.16
C LEU A 25 4.64 -4.80 14.04
N THR A 26 3.85 -5.71 13.46
CA THR A 26 2.92 -6.54 14.22
C THR A 26 3.67 -7.42 15.22
N VAL A 27 4.70 -8.13 14.79
CA VAL A 27 5.51 -8.98 15.68
C VAL A 27 6.19 -8.14 16.76
N GLY A 28 6.78 -6.99 16.40
CA GLY A 28 7.39 -6.06 17.35
C GLY A 28 6.41 -5.57 18.42
N ALA A 29 5.16 -5.25 18.04
CA ALA A 29 4.12 -4.84 18.99
C ALA A 29 3.74 -5.96 19.98
N PHE A 30 3.62 -7.20 19.51
CA PHE A 30 3.32 -8.35 20.37
C PHE A 30 4.48 -8.69 21.31
N VAL A 31 5.72 -8.69 20.81
CA VAL A 31 6.92 -8.93 21.64
C VAL A 31 7.11 -7.79 22.64
N GLY A 32 6.90 -6.53 22.24
CA GLY A 32 6.92 -5.37 23.14
C GLY A 32 5.89 -5.47 24.26
N GLY A 33 4.65 -5.84 23.93
CA GLY A 33 3.59 -6.07 24.92
C GLY A 33 3.91 -7.22 25.89
N ALA A 34 4.46 -8.33 25.36
CA ALA A 34 4.86 -9.47 26.18
C ALA A 34 6.01 -9.11 27.14
N VAL A 35 7.03 -8.38 26.66
CA VAL A 35 8.16 -7.89 27.49
C VAL A 35 7.70 -6.85 28.51
N ALA A 36 6.63 -6.09 28.23
CA ALA A 36 6.00 -5.17 29.16
C ALA A 36 5.11 -5.87 30.21
N GLY A 37 4.96 -7.20 30.16
CA GLY A 37 4.15 -7.97 31.11
C GLY A 37 2.64 -7.82 30.90
N MET A 38 2.20 -7.43 29.70
CA MET A 38 0.78 -7.33 29.37
C MET A 38 0.15 -8.71 29.09
N PRO A 39 -1.07 -8.98 29.59
CA PRO A 39 -1.82 -10.18 29.25
C PRO A 39 -2.29 -10.15 27.80
N LEU A 40 -2.63 -11.30 27.20
CA LEU A 40 -3.14 -11.33 25.82
C LEU A 40 -4.52 -10.67 25.69
N GLN A 41 -5.42 -11.00 26.61
CA GLN A 41 -6.75 -10.40 26.76
C GLN A 41 -6.81 -9.49 27.99
N ASN A 42 -7.85 -8.64 28.06
CA ASN A 42 -8.10 -7.82 29.24
C ASN A 42 -8.32 -8.71 30.46
N ILE A 43 -7.69 -8.33 31.58
CA ILE A 43 -8.01 -8.89 32.89
C ILE A 43 -9.00 -7.92 33.52
N ALA A 44 -10.25 -8.38 33.66
CA ALA A 44 -11.29 -7.68 34.38
C ALA A 44 -11.35 -8.20 35.82
N ASP A 45 -11.63 -7.31 36.77
CA ASP A 45 -11.98 -7.70 38.13
C ASP A 45 -13.41 -8.29 38.18
N ALA A 46 -13.81 -8.80 39.36
CA ALA A 46 -15.15 -9.34 39.57
C ALA A 46 -16.27 -8.28 39.43
N ALA A 47 -15.94 -6.99 39.42
CA ALA A 47 -16.85 -5.88 39.17
C ALA A 47 -16.92 -5.47 37.69
N GLY A 48 -16.20 -6.19 36.81
CA GLY A 48 -16.17 -5.93 35.36
C GLY A 48 -15.27 -4.76 34.95
N GLN A 49 -14.48 -4.18 35.85
CA GLN A 49 -13.53 -3.13 35.53
C GLN A 49 -12.22 -3.73 35.01
N VAL A 50 -11.71 -3.20 33.90
CA VAL A 50 -10.45 -3.66 33.30
C VAL A 50 -9.29 -3.21 34.19
N SER A 51 -8.75 -4.13 34.98
CA SER A 51 -7.59 -3.89 35.85
C SER A 51 -6.28 -3.85 35.06
N GLN A 52 -6.19 -4.61 33.97
CA GLN A 52 -5.03 -4.58 33.07
C GLN A 52 -5.47 -4.77 31.62
N ALA A 53 -5.07 -3.82 30.77
CA ALA A 53 -5.35 -3.90 29.35
C ALA A 53 -4.50 -4.99 28.68
N GLY A 54 -5.13 -5.79 27.83
CA GLY A 54 -4.47 -6.84 27.07
C GLY A 54 -3.78 -6.34 25.80
N ILE A 55 -2.83 -7.11 25.28
CA ILE A 55 -2.10 -6.83 24.04
C ILE A 55 -3.07 -6.72 22.87
N ILE A 56 -4.00 -7.67 22.71
CA ILE A 56 -4.95 -7.71 21.60
C ILE A 56 -5.89 -6.48 21.60
N PRO A 57 -6.60 -6.15 22.69
CA PRO A 57 -7.50 -5.00 22.70
C PRO A 57 -6.77 -3.66 22.51
N VAL A 58 -5.57 -3.50 23.08
CA VAL A 58 -4.76 -2.29 22.86
C VAL A 58 -4.27 -2.19 21.42
N PHE A 59 -3.82 -3.31 20.83
CA PHE A 59 -3.40 -3.36 19.43
C PHE A 59 -4.56 -3.01 18.48
N ASN A 60 -5.74 -3.59 18.70
CA ASN A 60 -6.94 -3.29 17.91
C ASN A 60 -7.35 -1.82 18.03
N LYS A 61 -7.29 -1.25 19.25
CA LYS A 61 -7.53 0.19 19.46
C LYS A 61 -6.51 1.04 18.72
N GLY A 62 -5.25 0.61 18.66
CA GLY A 62 -4.20 1.26 17.86
C GLY A 62 -4.46 1.20 16.35
N LEU A 63 -5.09 0.13 15.85
CA LEU A 63 -5.47 0.00 14.45
C LEU A 63 -6.66 0.87 14.08
N GLU A 64 -7.61 1.12 14.99
CA GLU A 64 -8.86 1.85 14.70
C GLU A 64 -8.61 3.21 14.03
N GLY A 65 -7.64 3.98 14.52
CA GLY A 65 -7.29 5.28 13.97
C GLY A 65 -6.75 5.23 12.53
N GLY A 66 -6.05 4.14 12.17
CA GLY A 66 -5.49 3.93 10.83
C GLY A 66 -6.38 3.10 9.90
N ALA A 67 -7.32 2.32 10.44
CA ALA A 67 -8.10 1.34 9.70
C ALA A 67 -8.95 1.98 8.61
N LYS A 68 -9.58 3.13 8.90
CA LYS A 68 -10.38 3.86 7.90
C LYS A 68 -9.54 4.38 6.73
N ILE A 69 -8.33 4.85 7.02
CA ILE A 69 -7.39 5.34 6.01
C ILE A 69 -6.89 4.16 5.16
N ALA A 70 -6.50 3.07 5.83
CA ALA A 70 -6.06 1.84 5.17
C ALA A 70 -7.15 1.26 4.25
N LEU A 71 -8.40 1.21 4.70
CA LEU A 71 -9.52 0.74 3.88
C LEU A 71 -9.74 1.64 2.66
N SER A 72 -9.71 2.96 2.83
CA SER A 72 -9.85 3.91 1.73
C SER A 72 -8.74 3.74 0.67
N TYR A 73 -7.50 3.53 1.11
CA TYR A 73 -6.38 3.28 0.20
C TYR A 73 -6.38 1.90 -0.43
N ALA A 74 -6.80 0.87 0.30
CA ALA A 74 -7.02 -0.46 -0.25
C ALA A 74 -8.10 -0.41 -1.35
N MET A 75 -9.22 0.28 -1.10
CA MET A 75 -10.29 0.47 -2.08
C MET A 75 -9.83 1.28 -3.29
N LEU A 76 -9.08 2.37 -3.10
CA LEU A 76 -8.52 3.16 -4.19
C LEU A 76 -7.55 2.33 -5.04
N GLY A 77 -6.68 1.54 -4.40
CA GLY A 77 -5.77 0.63 -5.10
C GLY A 77 -6.50 -0.47 -5.86
N ALA A 78 -7.52 -1.08 -5.25
CA ALA A 78 -8.37 -2.08 -5.90
C ALA A 78 -9.13 -1.48 -7.11
N PHE A 79 -9.63 -0.25 -6.97
CA PHE A 79 -10.27 0.47 -8.07
C PHE A 79 -9.30 0.81 -9.20
N ALA A 80 -8.08 1.26 -8.88
CA ALA A 80 -7.03 1.52 -9.86
C ALA A 80 -6.66 0.24 -10.64
N MET A 81 -6.53 -0.90 -9.95
CA MET A 81 -6.34 -2.21 -10.57
C MET A 81 -7.50 -2.57 -11.52
N ALA A 82 -8.75 -2.38 -11.08
CA ALA A 82 -9.94 -2.67 -11.90
C ALA A 82 -10.00 -1.81 -13.17
N ILE A 83 -9.74 -0.50 -13.07
CA ILE A 83 -9.68 0.40 -14.23
C ILE A 83 -8.54 -0.01 -15.16
N THR A 84 -7.36 -0.33 -14.64
CA THR A 84 -6.20 -0.70 -15.45
C THR A 84 -6.49 -1.96 -16.27
N HIS A 85 -7.15 -2.94 -15.68
CA HIS A 85 -7.55 -4.17 -16.36
C HIS A 85 -8.76 -4.02 -17.29
N SER A 86 -9.61 -3.00 -17.10
CA SER A 86 -10.77 -2.77 -17.96
C SER A 86 -10.43 -2.32 -19.40
N GLY A 87 -9.17 -1.93 -19.66
CA GLY A 87 -8.74 -1.38 -20.95
C GLY A 87 -9.23 0.04 -21.25
N LEU A 88 -10.05 0.62 -20.37
CA LEU A 88 -10.54 1.99 -20.49
C LEU A 88 -9.41 3.03 -20.62
N PRO A 89 -8.30 2.96 -19.84
CA PRO A 89 -7.20 3.91 -19.99
C PRO A 89 -6.56 3.86 -21.38
N GLN A 90 -6.41 2.66 -21.95
CA GLN A 90 -5.81 2.46 -23.26
C GLN A 90 -6.70 3.04 -24.38
N GLN A 91 -8.02 2.87 -24.26
CA GLN A 91 -8.98 3.45 -25.20
C GLN A 91 -9.00 4.98 -25.11
N LEU A 92 -9.01 5.54 -23.89
CA LEU A 92 -8.93 6.98 -23.67
C LEU A 92 -7.63 7.57 -24.24
N ALA A 93 -6.49 6.94 -23.98
CA ALA A 93 -5.20 7.36 -24.53
C ALA A 93 -5.21 7.37 -26.06
N GLY A 94 -5.69 6.28 -26.69
CA GLY A 94 -5.83 6.20 -28.14
C GLY A 94 -6.77 7.26 -28.74
N ALA A 95 -7.86 7.59 -28.05
CA ALA A 95 -8.79 8.63 -28.46
C ALA A 95 -8.16 10.02 -28.41
N VAL A 96 -7.41 10.34 -27.36
CA VAL A 96 -6.69 11.61 -27.22
C VAL A 96 -5.64 11.78 -28.31
N VAL A 97 -4.82 10.74 -28.57
CA VAL A 97 -3.81 10.77 -29.63
C VAL A 97 -4.44 11.00 -31.01
N ARG A 98 -5.55 10.33 -31.31
CA ARG A 98 -6.25 10.48 -32.59
C ARG A 98 -6.85 11.87 -32.78
N LYS A 99 -7.29 12.50 -31.68
CA LYS A 99 -7.83 13.87 -31.68
C LYS A 99 -6.70 14.90 -31.89
N LEU A 100 -5.54 14.69 -31.28
CA LEU A 100 -4.35 15.53 -31.53
C LEU A 100 -3.85 15.42 -32.98
N ASN A 101 -3.75 14.21 -33.52
CA ASN A 101 -3.32 13.99 -34.91
C ASN A 101 -4.31 14.56 -35.96
N ARG A 102 -5.58 14.78 -35.60
CA ARG A 102 -6.54 15.48 -36.46
C ARG A 102 -6.43 17.01 -36.38
N GLY A 103 -5.84 17.55 -35.31
CA GLY A 103 -5.63 19.00 -35.12
C GLY A 103 -4.22 19.48 -35.44
N GLY A 104 -3.24 18.58 -35.55
CA GLY A 104 -1.87 18.86 -35.96
C GLY A 104 -1.67 18.72 -37.47
N MET A 105 -0.96 19.70 -38.03
CA MET A 105 -0.44 19.82 -39.40
C MET A 105 -0.28 18.49 -40.16
N PRO A 106 -0.66 18.40 -41.45
CA PRO A 106 -0.35 17.24 -42.28
C PRO A 106 1.17 17.05 -42.37
N ASP A 107 1.69 15.97 -41.80
CA ASP A 107 3.04 15.48 -42.08
C ASP A 107 3.09 15.01 -43.54
N SER A 108 3.42 15.94 -44.44
CA SER A 108 3.70 15.66 -45.86
C SER A 108 5.09 15.05 -46.10
N VAL A 109 5.79 14.58 -45.06
CA VAL A 109 7.17 14.06 -45.16
C VAL A 109 7.22 12.53 -45.19
N ARG A 110 6.44 11.88 -46.07
CA ARG A 110 6.65 10.44 -46.38
C ARG A 110 6.26 9.99 -47.79
N SER A 111 6.08 10.92 -48.72
CA SER A 111 5.72 10.62 -50.12
C SER A 111 6.82 10.98 -51.14
N GLY A 112 8.05 11.24 -50.68
CA GLY A 112 9.19 11.60 -51.55
C GLY A 112 10.27 10.52 -51.70
N GLU A 113 10.41 9.59 -50.75
CA GLU A 113 11.51 8.61 -50.74
C GLU A 113 11.32 7.47 -51.75
N GLY A 114 10.08 7.22 -52.21
CA GLY A 114 9.81 6.21 -53.23
C GLY A 114 10.26 6.60 -54.65
N ALA A 115 10.36 7.89 -54.95
CA ALA A 115 10.72 8.39 -56.28
C ALA A 115 12.24 8.43 -56.51
N VAL A 116 13.04 8.70 -55.47
CA VAL A 116 14.51 8.71 -55.57
C VAL A 116 15.12 7.31 -55.69
N LYS A 117 14.42 6.24 -55.27
CA LYS A 117 14.92 4.87 -55.39
C LYS A 117 14.93 4.31 -56.83
N TRP A 118 14.30 5.00 -57.77
CA TRP A 118 14.23 4.60 -59.19
C TRP A 118 15.03 5.52 -60.12
N LEU A 119 15.76 6.50 -59.58
CA LEU A 119 16.54 7.47 -60.36
C LEU A 119 18.06 7.31 -60.14
N LEU A 120 18.48 6.30 -59.35
CA LEU A 120 19.86 5.91 -59.08
C LEU A 120 20.02 4.43 -59.40
#